data_AF-A0A7J4AVR1-F1
#
_entry.id   AF-A0A7J4AVR1-F1
#
_cell.length_a   1.000
_cell.length_b   1.000
_cell.length_c   1.000
_cell.angle_alpha   90.00
_cell.angle_beta   90.00
_cell.angle_gamma   90.00
#
_symmetry.space_group_name_H-M   'P 1'
#
loop_
_entity.id
_entity.type
_entity.pdbx_description
1 polymer ?
#
loop_
_entity_poly.entity_id
_entity_poly.type
_entity_poly.pdbx_seq_one_letter_code
_entity_poly.pdbx_strand_id
1 'polypeptide(L)'
;MGCLSMERIGKLYTSKNKAENSNLPLIHTFLNKHVKVKVNDGFEVSGMLIHYQMENKTLHKPSVLILENGEGLHLLRGNFENLTEAK
;
A
#
# COMPACT_ATOMS: atom_id res chain seq x y z
N MET A 1 19.03 -8.32 33.98
CA MET A 1 18.04 -7.22 33.97
C MET A 1 18.64 -6.07 33.18
N GLY A 2 18.02 -5.72 32.05
CA GLY A 2 18.49 -4.67 31.16
C GLY A 2 17.46 -4.48 30.06
N CYS A 3 16.68 -3.41 30.19
CA CYS A 3 15.53 -3.02 29.39
C CYS A 3 15.82 -2.85 27.90
N LEU A 4 14.79 -2.98 27.07
CA LEU A 4 14.44 -1.96 26.07
C LEU A 4 12.93 -2.02 25.81
N SER A 5 12.28 -0.94 26.23
CA SER A 5 10.85 -0.66 26.13
C SER A 5 10.42 -0.65 24.66
N MET A 6 9.37 -1.40 24.31
CA MET A 6 8.70 -1.35 23.00
C MET A 6 7.78 -0.13 22.94
N GLU A 7 8.37 1.06 23.02
CA GLU A 7 7.65 2.31 22.89
C GLU A 7 7.96 2.92 21.52
N ARG A 8 6.89 3.13 20.73
CA ARG A 8 6.82 4.04 19.57
C ARG A 8 7.44 3.54 18.27
N ILE A 9 6.70 2.68 17.57
CA ILE A 9 6.58 2.77 16.10
C ILE A 9 5.29 3.49 15.70
N GLY A 10 5.10 4.69 16.26
CA GLY A 10 4.08 5.63 15.81
C GLY A 10 4.79 6.93 15.44
N LYS A 11 5.30 7.03 14.20
CA LYS A 11 5.68 8.28 13.50
C LYS A 11 6.47 7.94 12.21
N LEU A 12 5.75 7.72 11.12
CA LEU A 12 6.16 8.01 9.75
C LEU A 12 4.92 7.60 8.92
N TYR A 13 3.97 8.47 8.60
CA TYR A 13 4.10 9.52 7.62
C TYR A 13 2.98 10.54 7.88
N THR A 14 3.32 11.70 8.44
CA THR A 14 2.47 12.89 8.29
C THR A 14 2.99 13.65 7.08
N SER A 15 2.51 13.28 5.89
CA SER A 15 2.64 14.18 4.75
C SER A 15 1.45 15.12 4.77
N LYS A 16 1.66 16.30 5.35
CA LYS A 16 0.82 17.47 5.10
C LYS A 16 0.80 17.70 3.59
N ASN A 17 -0.24 17.25 2.90
CA ASN A 17 -0.60 17.79 1.60
C ASN A 17 -1.93 18.51 1.73
N LYS A 18 -1.77 19.82 1.84
CA LYS A 18 -2.75 20.87 1.68
C LYS A 18 -3.62 20.56 0.47
N ALA A 19 -4.94 20.55 0.67
CA ALA A 19 -5.92 20.23 -0.34
C ALA A 19 -5.81 21.17 -1.54
N GLU A 20 -5.40 20.65 -2.70
CA GLU A 20 -5.56 21.31 -4.00
C GLU A 20 -5.99 20.25 -5.02
N ASN A 21 -7.26 20.34 -5.44
CA ASN A 21 -7.94 19.53 -6.46
C ASN A 21 -8.26 18.06 -6.07
N SER A 22 -9.54 17.70 -6.14
CA SER A 22 -10.09 16.36 -5.90
C SER A 22 -9.63 15.33 -6.94
N ASN A 23 -8.36 14.95 -6.89
CA ASN A 23 -7.75 13.84 -7.65
C ASN A 23 -6.97 12.94 -6.67
N LEU A 24 -7.64 12.51 -5.59
CA LEU A 24 -7.12 11.39 -4.80
C LEU A 24 -7.01 10.19 -5.75
N PRO A 25 -5.85 9.50 -5.81
CA PRO A 25 -5.70 8.39 -6.71
C PRO A 25 -6.73 7.31 -6.34
N LEU A 26 -7.36 6.70 -7.35
CA LEU A 26 -8.44 5.72 -7.18
C LEU A 26 -8.08 4.63 -6.15
N ILE A 27 -6.79 4.26 -6.09
CA ILE A 27 -6.19 3.33 -5.13
C ILE A 27 -6.52 3.65 -3.66
N HIS A 28 -6.67 4.93 -3.30
CA HIS A 28 -7.00 5.36 -1.96
C HIS A 28 -8.37 4.82 -1.51
N THR A 29 -9.32 4.64 -2.43
CA THR A 29 -10.66 4.11 -2.11
C THR A 29 -10.65 2.63 -1.72
N PHE A 30 -9.55 1.94 -1.99
CA PHE A 30 -9.35 0.54 -1.68
C PHE A 30 -8.59 0.32 -0.37
N LEU A 31 -8.15 1.38 0.31
CA LEU A 31 -7.48 1.25 1.60
C LEU A 31 -8.42 0.57 2.61
N ASN A 32 -7.88 -0.36 3.40
CA ASN A 32 -8.61 -1.19 4.37
C ASN A 32 -9.72 -2.07 3.74
N LYS A 33 -9.68 -2.29 2.42
CA LYS A 33 -10.59 -3.21 1.74
C LYS A 33 -9.86 -4.45 1.25
N HIS A 34 -10.58 -5.56 1.17
CA HIS A 34 -10.09 -6.73 0.45
C HIS A 34 -10.04 -6.43 -1.04
N VAL A 35 -8.84 -6.55 -1.61
CA VAL A 35 -8.59 -6.35 -3.03
C VAL A 35 -7.88 -7.55 -3.61
N LYS A 36 -8.06 -7.73 -4.91
CA LYS A 36 -7.26 -8.61 -5.73
C LYS A 36 -6.41 -7.76 -6.66
N VAL A 37 -5.11 -7.99 -6.61
CA VAL A 37 -4.10 -7.29 -7.41
C VAL A 37 -3.51 -8.28 -8.41
N LYS A 38 -3.61 -7.94 -9.69
CA LYS A 38 -2.96 -8.69 -10.76
C LYS A 38 -1.61 -8.05 -11.07
N VAL A 39 -0.55 -8.83 -10.91
CA VAL A 39 0.83 -8.47 -11.22
C VAL A 39 1.17 -9.04 -12.60
N ASN A 40 2.10 -8.39 -13.31
CA ASN A 40 2.69 -8.95 -14.53
C ASN A 40 3.13 -10.41 -14.31
N ASP A 41 3.16 -11.19 -15.39
CA ASP A 41 3.38 -12.66 -15.39
C ASP A 41 2.18 -13.50 -14.93
N GLY A 42 0.99 -12.91 -14.74
CA GLY A 42 -0.23 -13.65 -14.41
C GLY A 42 -0.34 -14.04 -12.94
N PHE A 43 0.53 -13.50 -12.08
CA PHE A 43 0.41 -13.66 -10.63
C PHE A 43 -0.72 -12.79 -10.08
N GLU A 44 -1.60 -13.40 -9.31
CA GLU A 44 -2.68 -12.71 -8.60
C GLU A 44 -2.46 -12.81 -7.10
N VAL A 45 -2.54 -11.67 -6.41
CA VAL A 45 -2.43 -11.61 -4.95
C VAL A 45 -3.69 -10.98 -4.40
N SER A 46 -4.35 -11.68 -3.50
CA SER A 46 -5.54 -11.19 -2.80
C SER A 46 -5.24 -10.95 -1.33
N GLY A 47 -5.67 -9.80 -0.82
CA GLY A 47 -5.51 -9.43 0.59
C GLY A 47 -6.14 -8.08 0.89
N MET A 48 -6.18 -7.72 2.17
CA MET A 48 -6.58 -6.40 2.61
C MET A 48 -5.48 -5.39 2.29
N LEU A 49 -5.80 -4.31 1.57
CA LEU A 49 -4.84 -3.25 1.29
C LEU A 49 -4.61 -2.41 2.55
N ILE A 50 -3.44 -2.56 3.16
CA ILE A 50 -3.06 -1.84 4.37
C ILE A 50 -2.39 -0.50 4.03
N HIS A 51 -1.57 -0.51 2.98
CA HIS A 51 -0.84 0.68 2.58
C HIS A 51 -0.53 0.69 1.09
N TYR A 52 -0.36 1.89 0.54
CA TYR A 52 0.11 2.06 -0.83
C TYR A 52 1.07 3.24 -0.91
N GLN A 53 1.99 3.13 -1.86
CA GLN A 53 2.84 4.21 -2.30
C GLN A 53 2.78 4.23 -3.82
N MET A 54 2.27 5.32 -4.40
CA MET A 54 2.31 5.47 -5.85
C MET A 54 3.70 5.89 -6.30
N GLU A 55 4.03 5.49 -7.53
CA GLU A 55 5.17 5.99 -8.27
C GLU A 55 5.28 7.51 -8.13
N ASN A 56 6.50 7.97 -7.82
CA ASN A 56 6.82 9.38 -7.96
C ASN A 56 7.95 9.52 -8.98
N LYS A 57 7.57 9.95 -10.19
CA LYS A 57 8.48 10.13 -11.33
C LYS A 57 9.64 11.09 -11.03
N THR A 58 9.46 12.03 -10.11
CA THR A 58 10.52 12.99 -9.72
C THR A 58 11.55 12.40 -8.78
N LEU A 59 11.18 11.37 -8.01
CA LEU A 59 12.03 10.76 -6.98
C LEU A 59 12.51 9.35 -7.35
N HIS A 60 12.22 8.88 -8.57
CA HIS A 60 12.48 7.50 -9.02
C HIS A 60 12.01 6.45 -7.99
N LYS A 61 10.91 6.74 -7.28
CA LYS A 61 10.32 5.83 -6.30
C LYS A 61 9.31 4.94 -7.02
N PRO A 62 9.45 3.60 -6.97
CA PRO A 62 8.52 2.69 -7.61
C PRO A 62 7.19 2.66 -6.86
N SER A 63 6.14 2.23 -7.54
CA SER A 63 4.86 1.93 -6.89
C SER A 63 5.00 0.70 -5.98
N VAL A 64 4.43 0.78 -4.78
CA VAL A 64 4.43 -0.27 -3.77
C VAL A 64 3.02 -0.44 -3.21
N LEU A 65 2.56 -1.68 -3.07
CA LEU A 65 1.31 -2.04 -2.40
C LEU A 65 1.64 -3.01 -1.26
N ILE A 66 1.03 -2.77 -0.10
CA ILE A 66 1.16 -3.64 1.06
C ILE A 66 -0.22 -4.26 1.32
N LEU A 67 -0.27 -5.58 1.16
CA LEU A 67 -1.46 -6.38 1.35
C LEU A 67 -1.28 -7.26 2.59
N GLU A 68 -2.33 -7.47 3.35
CA GLU A 68 -2.37 -8.43 4.46
C GLU A 68 -3.38 -9.52 4.12
N ASN A 69 -2.99 -10.79 4.28
CA ASN A 69 -3.90 -11.92 4.16
C ASN A 69 -3.70 -12.88 5.35
N GLY A 70 -4.41 -14.02 5.35
CA GLY A 70 -4.29 -15.02 6.42
C GLY A 70 -2.90 -15.68 6.53
N GLU A 71 -2.03 -15.52 5.54
CA GLU A 71 -0.67 -16.06 5.53
C GLU A 71 0.38 -15.03 6.01
N GLY A 72 0.04 -13.73 5.97
CA GLY A 72 0.85 -12.65 6.50
C GLY A 72 0.80 -11.37 5.65
N LEU A 73 1.88 -10.58 5.74
CA LEU A 73 2.04 -9.33 4.99
C LEU A 73 2.77 -9.58 3.68
N HIS A 74 2.13 -9.21 2.57
CA HIS A 74 2.67 -9.26 1.21
C HIS A 74 3.03 -7.85 0.73
N LEU A 75 4.29 -7.65 0.34
CA LEU A 75 4.77 -6.42 -0.26
C LEU A 75 4.92 -6.60 -1.77
N LEU A 76 4.08 -5.91 -2.53
CA LEU A 76 4.15 -5.88 -4.00
C LEU A 76 4.87 -4.61 -4.43
N ARG A 77 5.95 -4.75 -5.20
CA ARG A 77 6.73 -3.63 -5.73
C ARG A 77 6.78 -3.72 -7.24
N GLY A 78 6.47 -2.63 -7.93
CA GLY A 78 6.61 -2.55 -9.38
C GLY A 78 5.35 -2.05 -10.08
N ASN A 79 5.13 -2.56 -11.29
CA ASN A 79 3.98 -2.19 -12.10
C ASN A 79 2.86 -3.23 -11.93
N PHE A 80 1.65 -2.77 -11.63
CA PHE A 80 0.48 -3.62 -11.41
C PHE A 80 -0.44 -3.47 -12.62
N GLU A 81 -0.95 -4.57 -13.16
CA GLU A 81 -1.83 -4.53 -14.35
C GLU A 81 -3.25 -4.13 -13.98
N ASN A 82 -3.77 -4.66 -12.87
CA ASN A 82 -5.15 -4.44 -12.47
C ASN A 82 -5.33 -4.52 -10.96
N LEU A 83 -6.25 -3.73 -10.44
CA LEU A 83 -6.64 -3.74 -9.03
C LEU A 83 -8.16 -3.69 -8.94
N THR A 84 -8.74 -4.71 -8.32
CA THR A 84 -10.19 -4.87 -8.17
C THR A 84 -10.56 -5.18 -6.72
N GLU A 85 -11.72 -4.72 -6.29
CA GLU A 85 -12.27 -5.10 -4.98
C GLU A 85 -12.64 -6.60 -5.02
N ALA A 86 -12.13 -7.37 -4.05
CA ALA A 86 -12.51 -8.77 -3.89
C ALA A 86 -13.83 -8.80 -3.12
N LYS A 87 -14.91 -9.18 -3.82
CA LYS A 87 -16.27 -9.26 -3.27
C LYS A 87 -16.54 -10.61 -2.62
#